data_AF-A0A6I9VSV6-F1
#
_entry.id   AF-A0A6I9VSV6-F1
#
_cell.length_a   1.000
_cell.length_b   1.000
_cell.length_c   1.000
_cell.angle_alpha   90.00
_cell.angle_beta   90.00
_cell.angle_gamma   90.00
#
_symmetry.space_group_name_H-M   'P 1'
#
loop_
_entity.id
_entity.type
_entity.pdbx_description
1 polymer ?
#
loop_
_entity_poly.entity_id
_entity_poly.type
_entity_poly.pdbx_seq_one_letter_code
_entity_poly.pdbx_strand_id
1 'polypeptide(L)'
;ILNTDLAAAKLTLLIKCLIPKYKVPEKVVKSMITWCLSSLNNLPFTVSTVIIQWVIGLWNYELVDRKVINIYYDVFFYTMLKKQKLEHQIARLIYMLTKPEDVSRRDVMRLLTLQKNYSKPPTHIIALLSLFKSYKPELVPEKIQSVNVESVWKPIPESMRLALEDARDRAEIQSHQNSQVYFNWNIQGTKIQKKKQALLPSVGYFHIGSSIFKDKYAKSIFNISSIEELGKYHQNVELPCNAVSLLANMVGYHLLTYADFQYQSRFSYNLYNTLIRAFILENGKFSDEEMDKFLTMTIEFSRYMQEGILIIKLFFDEYLYFNTGEHLLKFLDLLQWMTSISVTELQENILIHVENIFYESNLTIKCEIIKSLQKLITNLVRIAYYFFNMCNHMYLIMND
;
A
#
# COMPACT_ATOMS: atom_id res chain seq x y z
N ILE A 1 28.92 -22.58 7.31
CA ILE A 1 28.55 -24.01 7.37
C ILE A 1 28.55 -24.38 8.85
N LEU A 2 27.37 -24.59 9.43
CA LEU A 2 27.22 -24.92 10.85
C LEU A 2 27.55 -26.41 11.03
N ASN A 3 28.58 -26.70 11.81
CA ASN A 3 29.02 -28.06 12.11
C ASN A 3 27.89 -28.83 12.80
N THR A 4 27.52 -29.99 12.25
CA THR A 4 26.42 -30.84 12.74
C THR A 4 26.71 -31.51 14.09
N ASP A 5 27.94 -31.39 14.59
CA ASP A 5 28.40 -32.00 15.85
C ASP A 5 28.01 -31.21 17.10
N LEU A 6 27.36 -30.05 16.92
CA LEU A 6 26.93 -29.21 18.04
C LEU A 6 25.58 -29.70 18.60
N ALA A 7 25.51 -29.92 19.92
CA ALA A 7 24.28 -30.35 20.57
C ALA A 7 23.08 -29.45 20.24
N ALA A 8 21.89 -30.05 20.06
CA ALA A 8 20.65 -29.39 19.66
C ALA A 8 20.31 -28.12 20.49
N ALA A 9 20.61 -28.15 21.78
CA ALA A 9 20.41 -27.02 22.69
C ALA A 9 21.29 -25.82 22.35
N LYS A 10 22.58 -26.06 22.03
CA LYS A 10 23.53 -25.01 21.64
C LYS A 10 23.18 -24.43 20.27
N LEU A 11 22.77 -25.27 19.31
CA LEU A 11 22.28 -24.80 18.00
C LEU A 11 21.04 -23.92 18.15
N THR A 12 20.10 -24.32 19.01
CA THR A 12 18.89 -23.53 19.28
C THR A 12 19.22 -22.16 19.86
N LEU A 13 20.17 -22.09 20.79
CA LEU A 13 20.65 -20.82 21.35
C LEU A 13 21.34 -19.96 20.29
N LEU A 14 22.20 -20.56 19.48
CA LEU A 14 22.89 -19.85 18.42
C LEU A 14 21.91 -19.19 17.44
N ILE A 15 20.88 -19.92 16.99
CA ILE A 15 19.88 -19.39 16.07
C ILE A 15 19.08 -18.26 16.71
N LYS A 16 18.75 -18.37 18.00
CA LYS A 16 18.09 -17.27 18.74
C LYS A 16 18.97 -16.03 18.84
N CYS A 17 20.29 -16.19 18.79
CA CYS A 17 21.25 -15.09 18.76
C CYS A 17 21.53 -14.54 17.35
N LEU A 18 21.04 -15.18 16.28
CA LEU A 18 21.17 -14.68 14.90
C LEU A 18 20.20 -13.52 14.61
N ILE A 19 20.06 -12.60 15.55
CA ILE A 19 19.27 -11.39 15.35
C ILE A 19 20.12 -10.43 14.53
N PRO A 20 19.68 -10.05 13.32
CA PRO A 20 20.49 -9.21 12.48
C PRO A 20 20.54 -7.79 13.04
N LYS A 21 21.68 -7.12 12.89
CA LYS A 21 21.81 -5.72 13.32
C LYS A 21 21.07 -4.76 12.36
N TYR A 22 21.00 -5.13 11.08
CA TYR A 22 20.43 -4.39 9.95
C TYR A 22 19.73 -5.36 8.97
N LYS A 23 19.31 -4.88 7.79
CA LYS A 23 18.81 -5.77 6.72
C LYS A 23 19.83 -6.86 6.37
N VAL A 24 19.36 -8.10 6.28
CA VAL A 24 20.18 -9.27 6.00
C VAL A 24 20.44 -9.36 4.49
N PRO A 25 21.70 -9.47 4.04
CA PRO A 25 22.01 -9.64 2.63
C PRO A 25 21.33 -10.88 2.04
N GLU A 26 20.81 -10.77 0.81
CA GLU A 26 20.08 -11.86 0.16
C GLU A 26 20.85 -13.18 0.11
N LYS A 27 22.17 -13.09 -0.14
CA LYS A 27 23.06 -14.26 -0.24
C LYS A 27 23.09 -15.05 1.07
N VAL A 28 23.03 -14.37 2.22
CA VAL A 28 23.02 -15.00 3.54
C VAL A 28 21.68 -15.69 3.78
N VAL A 29 20.57 -15.03 3.45
CA VAL A 29 19.23 -15.61 3.60
C VAL A 29 19.04 -16.82 2.69
N LYS A 30 19.44 -16.72 1.41
CA LYS A 30 19.44 -17.84 0.47
C LYS A 30 20.25 -19.02 1.02
N SER A 31 21.48 -18.78 1.47
CA SER A 31 22.35 -19.82 2.04
C SER A 31 21.74 -20.47 3.29
N MET A 32 21.13 -19.68 4.18
CA MET A 32 20.47 -20.20 5.39
C MET A 32 19.23 -21.03 5.07
N ILE A 33 18.37 -20.56 4.16
CA ILE A 33 17.18 -21.30 3.74
C ILE A 33 17.58 -22.59 3.03
N THR A 34 18.53 -22.54 2.09
CA THR A 34 19.04 -23.74 1.41
C THR A 34 19.63 -24.74 2.41
N TRP A 35 20.45 -24.28 3.36
CA TRP A 35 21.01 -25.15 4.40
C TRP A 35 19.93 -25.74 5.30
N CYS A 36 18.92 -24.96 5.69
CA CYS A 36 17.79 -25.45 6.47
C CYS A 36 17.03 -26.55 5.72
N LEU A 37 16.72 -26.32 4.44
CA LEU A 37 16.02 -27.27 3.58
C LEU A 37 16.83 -28.54 3.33
N SER A 38 18.14 -28.44 3.12
CA SER A 38 19.01 -29.61 2.93
C SER A 38 19.21 -30.43 4.21
N SER A 39 19.25 -29.76 5.37
CA SER A 39 19.57 -30.38 6.65
C SER A 39 18.32 -30.83 7.43
N LEU A 40 17.12 -30.55 6.91
CA LEU A 40 15.83 -30.83 7.56
C LEU A 40 15.60 -32.30 7.96
N ASN A 41 16.25 -33.25 7.29
CA ASN A 41 16.18 -34.67 7.64
C ASN A 41 17.05 -35.04 8.84
N ASN A 42 18.15 -34.33 9.03
CA ASN A 42 19.18 -34.65 10.02
C ASN A 42 19.07 -33.75 11.27
N LEU A 43 18.37 -32.62 11.15
CA LEU A 43 18.21 -31.67 12.24
C LEU A 43 17.15 -32.10 13.26
N PRO A 44 17.40 -31.88 14.56
CA PRO A 44 16.38 -32.02 15.60
C PRO A 44 15.17 -31.11 15.32
N PHE A 45 13.97 -31.60 15.64
CA PHE A 45 12.71 -30.89 15.42
C PHE A 45 12.68 -29.47 16.02
N THR A 46 13.25 -29.31 17.22
CA THR A 46 13.34 -28.02 17.92
C THR A 46 14.18 -27.02 17.14
N VAL A 47 15.32 -27.45 16.60
CA VAL A 47 16.22 -26.62 15.80
C VAL A 47 15.53 -26.19 14.51
N SER A 48 14.92 -27.12 13.78
CA SER A 48 14.17 -26.82 12.54
C SER A 48 13.01 -25.85 12.78
N THR A 49 12.30 -25.99 13.90
CA THR A 49 11.22 -25.07 14.29
C THR A 49 11.74 -23.66 14.51
N VAL A 50 12.86 -23.51 15.22
CA VAL A 50 13.44 -22.20 15.54
C VAL A 50 14.00 -21.52 14.29
N ILE A 51 14.56 -22.28 13.34
CA ILE A 51 14.99 -21.71 12.04
C ILE A 51 13.78 -21.21 11.24
N ILE A 52 12.70 -21.98 11.16
CA ILE A 52 11.49 -21.55 10.45
C ILE A 52 10.90 -20.31 11.12
N GLN A 53 10.85 -20.25 12.45
CA GLN A 53 10.42 -19.07 13.20
C GLN A 53 11.31 -17.85 12.92
N TRP A 54 12.61 -18.05 12.80
CA TRP A 54 13.55 -17.00 12.41
C TRP A 54 13.26 -16.47 11.00
N VAL A 55 13.03 -17.35 10.01
CA VAL A 55 12.63 -16.94 8.65
C VAL A 55 11.29 -16.18 8.64
N ILE A 56 10.30 -16.66 9.40
CA ILE A 56 9.01 -15.95 9.58
C ILE A 56 9.24 -14.58 10.21
N GLY A 57 10.15 -14.49 11.19
CA GLY A 57 10.54 -13.23 11.82
C GLY A 57 11.18 -12.26 10.84
N LEU A 58 12.15 -12.70 10.04
CA LEU A 58 12.76 -11.87 8.99
C LEU A 58 11.73 -11.33 8.00
N TRP A 59 10.73 -12.14 7.66
CA TRP A 59 9.63 -11.72 6.80
C TRP A 59 8.72 -10.68 7.47
N ASN A 60 8.25 -10.96 8.70
CA ASN A 60 7.32 -10.08 9.42
C ASN A 60 7.89 -8.69 9.70
N TYR A 61 9.19 -8.62 10.00
CA TYR A 61 9.89 -7.39 10.35
C TYR A 61 10.63 -6.75 9.16
N GLU A 62 10.41 -7.25 7.94
CA GLU A 62 10.96 -6.71 6.70
C GLU A 62 12.50 -6.57 6.70
N LEU A 63 13.17 -7.47 7.39
CA LEU A 63 14.63 -7.50 7.54
C LEU A 63 15.33 -8.13 6.31
N VAL A 64 14.56 -8.55 5.31
CA VAL A 64 15.04 -9.06 4.01
C VAL A 64 14.04 -8.69 2.92
N ASP A 65 14.50 -8.55 1.68
CA ASP A 65 13.59 -8.45 0.54
C ASP A 65 12.70 -9.69 0.45
N ARG A 66 11.38 -9.47 0.48
CA ARG A 66 10.34 -10.48 0.34
C ARG A 66 10.52 -11.32 -0.93
N LYS A 67 11.05 -10.75 -2.02
CA LYS A 67 11.35 -11.48 -3.26
C LYS A 67 12.27 -12.68 -3.01
N VAL A 68 13.22 -12.57 -2.07
CA VAL A 68 14.19 -13.63 -1.77
C VAL A 68 13.53 -14.87 -1.16
N ILE A 69 12.64 -14.67 -0.18
CA ILE A 69 11.95 -15.78 0.48
C ILE A 69 10.91 -16.40 -0.45
N ASN A 70 10.23 -15.56 -1.26
CA ASN A 70 9.23 -16.02 -2.23
C ASN A 70 9.76 -17.03 -3.26
N ILE A 71 11.04 -16.95 -3.65
CA ILE A 71 11.66 -17.93 -4.57
C ILE A 71 11.54 -19.37 -4.04
N TYR A 72 11.47 -19.56 -2.72
CA TYR A 72 11.40 -20.86 -2.09
C TYR A 72 9.96 -21.33 -1.83
N TYR A 73 8.92 -20.60 -2.29
CA TYR A 73 7.52 -20.93 -2.03
C TYR A 73 7.18 -22.38 -2.39
N ASP A 74 7.44 -22.80 -3.63
CA ASP A 74 7.14 -24.16 -4.09
C ASP A 74 7.89 -25.23 -3.29
N VAL A 75 9.11 -24.91 -2.87
CA VAL A 75 9.95 -25.82 -2.07
C VAL A 75 9.38 -25.95 -0.66
N PHE A 76 8.95 -24.86 -0.04
CA PHE A 76 8.26 -24.89 1.25
C PHE A 76 6.93 -25.63 1.15
N PHE A 77 6.14 -25.38 0.11
CA PHE A 77 4.88 -26.08 -0.13
C PHE A 77 5.08 -27.59 -0.25
N TYR A 78 6.03 -28.02 -1.07
CA TYR A 78 6.38 -29.43 -1.20
C TYR A 78 6.91 -30.05 0.09
N THR A 79 7.73 -29.30 0.84
CA THR A 79 8.29 -29.76 2.12
C THR A 79 7.18 -29.93 3.16
N MET A 80 6.20 -29.02 3.21
CA MET A 80 5.04 -29.11 4.08
C MET A 80 4.27 -30.42 3.83
N LEU A 81 3.97 -30.73 2.57
CA LEU A 81 3.22 -31.94 2.20
C LEU A 81 3.94 -33.24 2.60
N LYS A 82 5.28 -33.23 2.64
CA LYS A 82 6.09 -34.43 2.96
C LYS A 82 6.43 -34.57 4.45
N LYS A 83 6.54 -33.48 5.19
CA LYS A 83 7.08 -33.47 6.55
C LYS A 83 6.01 -33.16 7.58
N GLN A 84 5.26 -34.19 7.96
CA GLN A 84 4.16 -34.10 8.93
C GLN A 84 4.54 -33.39 10.24
N LYS A 85 5.74 -33.64 10.78
CA LYS A 85 6.20 -33.03 12.05
C LYS A 85 6.29 -31.51 11.98
N LEU A 86 6.71 -30.94 10.85
CA LEU A 86 6.93 -29.50 10.67
C LEU A 86 5.81 -28.84 9.86
N GLU A 87 4.80 -29.62 9.46
CA GLU A 87 3.67 -29.20 8.63
C GLU A 87 3.04 -27.90 9.14
N HIS A 88 2.77 -27.80 10.44
CA HIS A 88 2.16 -26.63 11.04
C HIS A 88 3.00 -25.35 10.92
N GLN A 89 4.32 -25.44 11.15
CA GLN A 89 5.21 -24.26 11.09
C GLN A 89 5.44 -23.81 9.64
N ILE A 90 5.59 -24.77 8.72
CA ILE A 90 5.76 -24.47 7.30
C ILE A 90 4.45 -23.97 6.70
N ALA A 91 3.29 -24.49 7.12
CA ALA A 91 1.97 -24.00 6.72
C ALA A 91 1.78 -22.52 7.07
N ARG A 92 2.28 -22.07 8.24
CA ARG A 92 2.27 -20.65 8.60
C ARG A 92 3.11 -19.81 7.63
N LEU A 93 4.30 -20.29 7.29
CA LEU A 93 5.17 -19.60 6.32
C LEU A 93 4.49 -19.53 4.94
N ILE A 94 3.93 -20.63 4.45
CA ILE A 94 3.17 -20.68 3.19
C ILE A 94 2.00 -19.70 3.23
N TYR A 95 1.22 -19.68 4.32
CA TYR A 95 0.10 -18.77 4.49
C TYR A 95 0.52 -17.30 4.31
N MET A 96 1.70 -16.94 4.78
CA MET A 96 2.24 -15.58 4.66
C MET A 96 2.85 -15.27 3.29
N LEU A 97 3.40 -16.28 2.60
CA LEU A 97 4.03 -16.13 1.29
C LEU A 97 3.04 -16.23 0.12
N THR A 98 1.90 -16.90 0.31
CA THR A 98 0.95 -17.21 -0.75
C THR A 98 0.45 -15.93 -1.42
N LYS A 99 0.57 -15.88 -2.75
CA LYS A 99 -0.07 -14.87 -3.60
C LYS A 99 -1.22 -15.47 -4.41
N PRO A 100 -2.11 -14.65 -4.99
CA PRO A 100 -3.19 -15.15 -5.83
C PRO A 100 -2.71 -15.98 -7.03
N GLU A 101 -1.52 -15.69 -7.55
CA GLU A 101 -0.92 -16.40 -8.68
C GLU A 101 -0.48 -17.83 -8.30
N ASP A 102 -0.05 -18.02 -7.05
CA ASP A 102 0.47 -19.28 -6.53
C ASP A 102 -0.64 -20.32 -6.28
N VAL A 103 -1.90 -19.90 -6.22
CA VAL A 103 -3.04 -20.79 -5.99
C VAL A 103 -3.40 -21.49 -7.30
N SER A 104 -2.96 -22.75 -7.42
CA SER A 104 -3.31 -23.61 -8.56
C SER A 104 -4.29 -24.73 -8.17
N ARG A 105 -5.05 -25.24 -9.15
CA ARG A 105 -5.95 -26.39 -8.94
C ARG A 105 -5.20 -27.62 -8.41
N ARG A 106 -3.94 -27.80 -8.82
CA ARG A 106 -3.07 -28.89 -8.37
C ARG A 106 -2.77 -28.80 -6.88
N ASP A 107 -2.50 -27.59 -6.38
CA ASP A 107 -2.11 -27.36 -5.00
C ASP A 107 -3.32 -27.45 -4.06
N VAL A 108 -4.47 -26.95 -4.49
CA VAL A 108 -5.76 -27.18 -3.79
C VAL A 108 -6.04 -28.68 -3.67
N MET A 109 -5.90 -29.43 -4.76
CA MET A 109 -6.14 -30.89 -4.75
C MET A 109 -5.18 -31.61 -3.81
N ARG A 110 -3.89 -31.23 -3.79
CA ARG A 110 -2.90 -31.79 -2.86
C ARG A 110 -3.24 -31.51 -1.39
N LEU A 111 -3.66 -30.28 -1.08
CA LEU A 111 -4.11 -29.89 0.26
C LEU A 111 -5.36 -30.66 0.70
N LEU A 112 -6.34 -30.83 -0.19
CA LEU A 112 -7.55 -31.61 0.09
C LEU A 112 -7.24 -33.10 0.31
N THR A 113 -6.33 -33.67 -0.48
CA THR A 113 -5.85 -35.05 -0.26
C THR A 113 -5.13 -35.18 1.08
N LEU A 114 -4.28 -34.19 1.43
CA LEU A 114 -3.62 -34.18 2.73
C LEU A 114 -4.63 -34.07 3.88
N GLN A 115 -5.67 -33.25 3.75
CA GLN A 115 -6.74 -33.12 4.74
C GLN A 115 -7.45 -34.45 4.99
N LYS A 116 -7.71 -35.24 3.94
CA LYS A 116 -8.35 -36.56 4.04
C LYS A 116 -7.53 -37.59 4.79
N ASN A 117 -6.21 -37.42 4.85
CA ASN A 117 -5.32 -38.33 5.59
C ASN A 117 -5.43 -38.15 7.11
N TYR A 118 -6.09 -37.09 7.58
CA TYR A 118 -6.32 -36.83 9.01
C TYR A 118 -7.75 -37.21 9.41
N SER A 119 -7.91 -37.84 10.58
CA SER A 119 -9.23 -38.18 11.13
C SER A 119 -10.09 -36.95 11.48
N LYS A 120 -9.45 -35.81 11.76
CA LYS A 120 -10.09 -34.50 11.96
C LYS A 120 -9.35 -33.46 11.11
N PRO A 121 -10.05 -32.52 10.45
CA PRO A 121 -9.40 -31.57 9.57
C PRO A 121 -8.49 -30.65 10.39
N PRO A 122 -7.17 -30.62 10.12
CA PRO A 122 -6.26 -29.83 10.93
C PRO A 122 -6.42 -28.34 10.64
N THR A 123 -6.41 -27.52 11.69
CA THR A 123 -6.76 -26.09 11.62
C THR A 123 -5.86 -25.28 10.69
N HIS A 124 -4.58 -25.62 10.57
CA HIS A 124 -3.65 -24.95 9.65
C HIS A 124 -3.93 -25.25 8.17
N ILE A 125 -4.41 -26.44 7.82
CA ILE A 125 -4.85 -26.76 6.45
C ILE A 125 -6.14 -26.01 6.14
N ILE A 126 -7.07 -25.94 7.09
CA ILE A 126 -8.31 -25.17 6.92
C ILE A 126 -8.01 -23.68 6.71
N ALA A 127 -7.05 -23.11 7.47
CA ALA A 127 -6.62 -21.72 7.29
C ALA A 127 -6.04 -21.45 5.89
N LEU A 128 -5.21 -22.37 5.37
CA LEU A 128 -4.69 -22.29 4.00
C LEU A 128 -5.79 -22.41 2.94
N LEU A 129 -6.72 -23.35 3.10
CA LEU A 129 -7.84 -23.51 2.16
C LEU A 129 -8.79 -22.30 2.19
N SER A 130 -8.99 -21.69 3.36
CA SER A 130 -9.73 -20.42 3.50
C SER A 130 -9.05 -19.28 2.76
N LEU A 131 -7.72 -19.16 2.87
CA LEU A 131 -6.94 -18.19 2.11
C LEU A 131 -7.07 -18.45 0.60
N PHE A 132 -6.92 -19.70 0.17
CA PHE A 132 -7.04 -20.06 -1.24
C PHE A 132 -8.43 -19.77 -1.78
N LYS A 133 -9.48 -20.00 -0.98
CA LYS A 133 -10.86 -19.65 -1.31
C LYS A 133 -11.06 -18.14 -1.46
N SER A 134 -10.38 -17.33 -0.66
CA SER A 134 -10.42 -15.86 -0.77
C SER A 134 -9.78 -15.36 -2.08
N TYR A 135 -8.79 -16.08 -2.61
CA TYR A 135 -8.12 -15.72 -3.86
C TYR A 135 -8.80 -16.29 -5.11
N LYS A 136 -9.25 -17.56 -5.05
CA LYS A 136 -9.85 -18.30 -6.17
C LYS A 136 -11.00 -19.18 -5.67
N PRO A 137 -12.19 -18.61 -5.41
CA PRO A 137 -13.34 -19.34 -4.86
C PRO A 137 -13.79 -20.51 -5.75
N GLU A 138 -13.58 -20.42 -7.06
CA GLU A 138 -13.91 -21.44 -8.06
C GLU A 138 -13.09 -22.73 -7.93
N LEU A 139 -11.89 -22.66 -7.34
CA LEU A 139 -11.00 -23.81 -7.22
C LEU A 139 -11.24 -24.60 -5.93
N VAL A 140 -11.92 -24.02 -4.96
CA VAL A 140 -11.99 -24.52 -3.60
C VAL A 140 -13.43 -24.90 -3.23
N PRO A 141 -13.69 -26.09 -2.64
CA PRO A 141 -15.04 -26.50 -2.28
C PRO A 141 -15.78 -25.50 -1.39
N GLU A 142 -17.09 -25.32 -1.59
CA GLU A 142 -17.91 -24.36 -0.83
C GLU A 142 -17.93 -24.66 0.68
N LYS A 143 -17.89 -25.96 1.06
CA LYS A 143 -18.04 -26.47 2.43
C LYS A 143 -16.74 -26.44 3.25
N ILE A 144 -16.05 -25.30 3.33
CA ILE A 144 -14.92 -25.14 4.25
C ILE A 144 -15.42 -24.53 5.56
N GLN A 145 -15.05 -25.17 6.68
CA GLN A 145 -15.30 -24.65 8.02
C GLN A 145 -14.55 -23.34 8.23
N SER A 146 -15.21 -22.30 8.74
CA SER A 146 -14.54 -21.06 9.11
C SER A 146 -13.69 -21.27 10.36
N VAL A 147 -12.47 -20.74 10.35
CA VAL A 147 -11.55 -20.80 11.50
C VAL A 147 -11.03 -19.40 11.77
N ASN A 148 -10.94 -19.04 13.06
CA ASN A 148 -10.26 -17.81 13.46
C ASN A 148 -8.75 -17.95 13.18
N VAL A 149 -8.27 -17.27 12.14
CA VAL A 149 -6.88 -17.35 11.68
C VAL A 149 -5.89 -16.99 12.79
N GLU A 150 -6.24 -16.07 13.68
CA GLU A 150 -5.39 -15.61 14.78
C GLU A 150 -5.14 -16.70 15.83
N SER A 151 -6.09 -17.62 16.03
CA SER A 151 -5.95 -18.72 16.99
C SER A 151 -5.24 -19.94 16.40
N VAL A 152 -5.05 -19.99 15.08
CA VAL A 152 -4.37 -21.10 14.40
C VAL A 152 -2.86 -21.03 14.60
N TRP A 153 -2.28 -19.82 14.57
CA TRP A 153 -0.84 -19.64 14.52
C TRP A 153 -0.26 -19.34 15.91
N LYS A 154 0.67 -20.17 16.38
CA LYS A 154 1.44 -19.85 17.59
C LYS A 154 2.31 -18.61 17.34
N PRO A 155 2.32 -17.59 18.22
CA PRO A 155 3.19 -16.43 18.07
C PRO A 155 4.67 -16.84 18.11
N ILE A 156 5.53 -16.01 17.50
CA ILE A 156 6.99 -16.16 17.62
C ILE A 156 7.34 -15.97 19.11
N PRO A 157 8.31 -16.71 19.68
CA PRO A 157 8.73 -16.52 21.06
C PRO A 157 9.05 -15.05 21.35
N GLU A 158 8.54 -14.54 22.47
CA GLU A 158 8.57 -13.10 22.81
C GLU A 158 9.98 -12.50 22.78
N SER A 159 10.98 -13.26 23.26
CA SER A 159 12.37 -12.81 23.23
C SER A 159 12.93 -12.62 21.82
N MET A 160 12.54 -13.46 20.86
CA MET A 160 12.92 -13.31 19.46
C MET A 160 12.11 -12.19 18.79
N ARG A 161 10.83 -12.06 19.16
CA ARG A 161 9.95 -10.99 18.67
C ARG A 161 10.51 -9.61 18.98
N LEU A 162 10.82 -9.34 20.25
CA LEU A 162 11.38 -8.08 20.72
C LEU A 162 12.73 -7.77 20.07
N ALA A 163 13.60 -8.77 19.93
CA ALA A 163 14.92 -8.58 19.34
C ALA A 163 14.86 -8.27 17.84
N LEU A 164 13.90 -8.85 17.10
CA LEU A 164 13.68 -8.56 15.68
C LEU A 164 12.98 -7.21 15.47
N GLU A 165 12.09 -6.81 16.37
CA GLU A 165 11.46 -5.49 16.39
C GLU A 165 12.52 -4.39 16.57
N ASP A 166 13.38 -4.54 17.58
CA ASP A 166 14.53 -3.66 17.82
C ASP A 166 15.52 -3.64 16.62
N ALA A 167 15.71 -4.76 15.94
CA ALA A 167 16.48 -4.81 14.68
C ALA A 167 15.84 -4.02 13.53
N ARG A 168 14.50 -4.07 13.42
CA ARG A 168 13.74 -3.30 12.44
C ARG A 168 13.85 -1.82 12.73
N ASP A 169 13.64 -1.42 13.98
CA ASP A 169 13.69 -0.01 14.39
C ASP A 169 15.06 0.61 14.07
N ARG A 170 16.15 -0.12 14.36
CA ARG A 170 17.51 0.29 13.96
C ARG A 170 17.69 0.40 12.44
N ALA A 171 17.14 -0.54 11.69
CA ALA A 171 17.24 -0.55 10.22
C ALA A 171 16.43 0.59 9.59
N GLU A 172 15.27 0.92 10.14
CA GLU A 172 14.46 2.06 9.73
C GLU A 172 15.16 3.39 10.02
N ILE A 173 15.74 3.57 11.22
CA ILE A 173 16.50 4.79 11.57
C ILE A 173 17.67 5.03 10.59
N GLN A 174 18.33 3.97 10.12
CA GLN A 174 19.41 4.09 9.14
C GLN A 174 18.92 4.30 7.70
N SER A 175 17.75 3.77 7.31
CA SER A 175 17.19 4.01 5.97
C SER A 175 16.70 5.45 5.79
N HIS A 176 16.33 6.14 6.87
CA HIS A 176 16.08 7.59 6.84
C HIS A 176 17.36 8.39 6.54
N GLN A 177 18.55 7.80 6.75
CA GLN A 177 19.84 8.40 6.39
C GLN A 177 20.35 7.96 5.00
N ASN A 178 19.91 6.79 4.49
CA ASN A 178 20.25 6.28 3.16
C ASN A 178 18.96 5.99 2.37
N SER A 179 18.55 6.93 1.51
CA SER A 179 17.31 6.91 0.72
C SER A 179 17.14 5.65 -0.16
N GLN A 180 16.60 4.58 0.40
CA GLN A 180 15.85 3.57 -0.35
C GLN A 180 14.38 3.69 0.06
N VAL A 181 13.65 4.50 -0.72
CA VAL A 181 12.22 4.76 -0.53
C VAL A 181 11.43 3.49 -0.87
N TYR A 182 11.14 2.68 0.15
CA TYR A 182 10.11 1.64 0.02
C TYR A 182 8.74 2.33 -0.04
N PHE A 183 7.95 2.04 -1.07
CA PHE A 183 6.63 2.62 -1.22
C PHE A 183 5.64 1.91 -0.29
N ASN A 184 5.30 2.55 0.83
CA ASN A 184 4.25 2.05 1.70
C ASN A 184 2.88 2.41 1.09
N TRP A 185 2.29 1.49 0.35
CA TRP A 185 0.94 1.61 -0.19
C TRP A 185 -0.16 1.48 0.89
N ASN A 186 0.19 0.98 2.08
CA ASN A 186 -0.73 0.84 3.21
C ASN A 186 -0.38 1.88 4.29
N ILE A 187 -0.80 3.13 4.07
CA ILE A 187 -0.59 4.23 5.03
C ILE A 187 -1.53 4.12 6.24
N GLN A 188 -2.48 3.18 6.23
CA GLN A 188 -3.20 2.77 7.44
C GLN A 188 -2.32 1.79 8.22
N GLY A 189 -1.33 2.36 8.91
CA GLY A 189 -0.65 1.68 9.99
C GLY A 189 -1.68 1.23 11.04
N THR A 190 -1.63 -0.06 11.36
CA THR A 190 -1.90 -0.66 12.66
C THR A 190 -2.83 0.13 13.61
N LYS A 191 -4.04 -0.41 13.81
CA LYS A 191 -5.11 -0.02 14.76
C LYS A 191 -6.11 1.01 14.21
N ILE A 192 -7.06 0.57 13.38
CA ILE A 192 -8.35 1.27 13.28
C ILE A 192 -9.47 0.28 13.54
N GLN A 193 -10.25 0.64 14.56
CA GLN A 193 -11.41 -0.06 15.08
C GLN A 193 -12.40 -0.36 13.94
N LYS A 194 -12.79 -1.63 13.81
CA LYS A 194 -13.68 -2.20 12.78
C LYS A 194 -15.13 -1.64 12.75
N LYS A 195 -15.39 -0.39 13.20
CA LYS A 195 -16.76 0.14 13.33
C LYS A 195 -17.04 1.52 12.72
N LYS A 196 -16.05 2.27 12.22
CA LYS A 196 -16.30 3.50 11.46
C LYS A 196 -15.87 3.33 10.00
N GLN A 197 -16.72 3.76 9.08
CA GLN A 197 -16.46 3.73 7.64
C GLN A 197 -15.34 4.72 7.34
N ALA A 198 -14.15 4.25 6.97
CA ALA A 198 -13.01 5.11 6.68
C ALA A 198 -13.31 5.97 5.44
N LEU A 199 -12.91 7.25 5.47
CA LEU A 199 -13.12 8.20 4.37
C LEU A 199 -12.44 7.72 3.08
N LEU A 200 -11.24 7.15 3.21
CA LEU A 200 -10.47 6.58 2.11
C LEU A 200 -10.46 5.04 2.19
N PRO A 201 -10.95 4.36 1.14
CA PRO A 201 -10.76 2.92 1.01
C PRO A 201 -9.27 2.58 0.86
N SER A 202 -8.87 1.43 1.39
CA SER A 202 -7.51 0.93 1.22
C SER A 202 -7.22 0.64 -0.26
N VAL A 203 -5.96 0.82 -0.65
CA VAL A 203 -5.43 0.57 -2.01
C VAL A 203 -5.64 -0.90 -2.45
N GLY A 204 -5.94 -1.81 -1.52
CA GLY A 204 -6.04 -3.25 -1.73
C GLY A 204 -7.29 -3.78 -2.43
N TYR A 205 -8.24 -2.93 -2.84
CA TYR A 205 -9.45 -3.40 -3.53
C TYR A 205 -9.26 -3.43 -5.06
N PHE A 206 -8.77 -4.56 -5.56
CA PHE A 206 -8.81 -4.91 -6.98
C PHE A 206 -10.12 -5.64 -7.31
N HIS A 207 -10.55 -5.58 -8.57
CA HIS A 207 -11.79 -6.19 -9.06
C HIS A 207 -12.00 -7.61 -8.48
N ILE A 208 -13.12 -7.80 -7.76
CA ILE A 208 -13.78 -9.10 -7.51
C ILE A 208 -14.54 -9.54 -8.79
N GLY A 209 -13.98 -9.22 -9.94
CA GLY A 209 -14.45 -9.60 -11.27
C GLY A 209 -13.39 -10.48 -11.91
N SER A 210 -13.85 -11.57 -12.51
CA SER A 210 -13.09 -12.67 -13.09
C SER A 210 -11.75 -12.28 -13.75
N SER A 211 -10.73 -13.12 -13.52
CA SER A 211 -9.38 -13.10 -14.11
C SER A 211 -9.32 -13.22 -15.64
N ILE A 212 -10.45 -13.06 -16.32
CA ILE A 212 -10.64 -13.31 -17.76
C ILE A 212 -10.04 -12.19 -18.61
N PHE A 213 -9.88 -10.98 -18.06
CA PHE A 213 -9.31 -9.81 -18.75
C PHE A 213 -7.98 -9.32 -18.17
N LYS A 214 -7.30 -10.14 -17.35
CA LYS A 214 -5.98 -9.76 -16.84
C LYS A 214 -4.95 -9.84 -17.96
N ASP A 215 -4.31 -8.71 -18.27
CA ASP A 215 -3.15 -8.70 -19.13
C ASP A 215 -2.04 -9.53 -18.49
N LYS A 216 -1.58 -10.55 -19.21
CA LYS A 216 -0.61 -11.53 -18.72
C LYS A 216 0.74 -10.92 -18.29
N TYR A 217 0.97 -9.66 -18.65
CA TYR A 217 2.19 -8.89 -18.38
C TYR A 217 2.00 -7.78 -17.34
N ALA A 218 0.77 -7.58 -16.82
CA ALA A 218 0.50 -6.50 -15.89
C ALA A 218 1.03 -6.84 -14.48
N LYS A 219 1.80 -5.93 -13.88
CA LYS A 219 2.34 -6.08 -12.52
C LYS A 219 1.47 -5.34 -11.52
N SER A 220 1.16 -6.00 -10.39
CA SER A 220 0.51 -5.32 -9.26
C SER A 220 1.39 -4.18 -8.71
N ILE A 221 0.77 -3.03 -8.40
CA ILE A 221 1.39 -1.88 -7.72
C ILE A 221 2.17 -2.25 -6.45
N PHE A 222 1.73 -3.28 -5.72
CA PHE A 222 2.37 -3.72 -4.48
C PHE A 222 3.73 -4.39 -4.71
N ASN A 223 4.01 -4.85 -5.93
CA ASN A 223 5.27 -5.47 -6.29
C ASN A 223 6.35 -4.44 -6.69
N ILE A 224 5.97 -3.16 -6.85
CA ILE A 224 6.90 -2.08 -7.19
C ILE A 224 7.46 -1.51 -5.88
N SER A 225 8.74 -1.75 -5.65
CA SER A 225 9.42 -1.31 -4.42
C SER A 225 10.51 -0.26 -4.65
N SER A 226 10.80 0.08 -5.91
CA SER A 226 11.82 1.08 -6.25
C SER A 226 11.38 1.99 -7.41
N ILE A 227 11.97 3.19 -7.48
CA ILE A 227 11.73 4.15 -8.56
C ILE A 227 12.18 3.60 -9.93
N GLU A 228 13.24 2.80 -9.95
CA GLU A 228 13.75 2.15 -11.16
C GLU A 228 12.77 1.09 -11.69
N GLU A 229 12.12 0.34 -10.78
CA GLU A 229 11.07 -0.60 -11.16
C GLU A 229 9.82 0.13 -11.66
N LEU A 230 9.45 1.25 -11.04
CA LEU A 230 8.36 2.10 -11.53
C LEU A 230 8.63 2.56 -12.96
N GLY A 231 9.81 3.13 -13.23
CA GLY A 231 10.18 3.60 -14.56
C GLY A 231 10.21 2.50 -15.62
N LYS A 232 10.50 1.24 -15.24
CA LYS A 232 10.48 0.10 -16.18
C LYS A 232 9.07 -0.41 -16.47
N TYR A 233 8.16 -0.30 -15.50
CA TYR A 233 6.85 -0.94 -15.57
C TYR A 233 5.68 0.04 -15.63
N HIS A 234 5.88 1.36 -15.60
CA HIS A 234 4.81 2.35 -15.41
C HIS A 234 3.60 2.19 -16.36
N GLN A 235 3.80 1.70 -17.59
CA GLN A 235 2.72 1.44 -18.56
C GLN A 235 1.96 0.13 -18.31
N ASN A 236 2.59 -0.84 -17.64
CA ASN A 236 2.08 -2.21 -17.44
C ASN A 236 1.71 -2.47 -15.97
N VAL A 237 1.35 -1.44 -15.21
CA VAL A 237 0.98 -1.59 -13.81
C VAL A 237 -0.54 -1.70 -13.68
N GLU A 238 -1.01 -2.73 -12.98
CA GLU A 238 -2.43 -2.86 -12.66
C GLU A 238 -2.82 -1.78 -11.66
N LEU A 239 -3.59 -0.79 -12.11
CA LEU A 239 -4.10 0.29 -11.26
C LEU A 239 -5.30 -0.19 -10.42
N PRO A 240 -5.45 0.29 -9.17
CA PRO A 240 -6.55 -0.11 -8.30
C PRO A 240 -7.89 0.42 -8.83
N CYS A 241 -9.00 -0.25 -8.50
CA CYS A 241 -10.33 0.22 -8.92
C CYS A 241 -10.69 1.57 -8.30
N ASN A 242 -10.29 1.76 -7.04
CA ASN A 242 -10.45 3.04 -6.37
C ASN A 242 -9.23 3.94 -6.59
N ALA A 243 -9.28 4.74 -7.65
CA ALA A 243 -8.20 5.65 -8.02
C ALA A 243 -7.84 6.69 -6.94
N VAL A 244 -8.79 7.09 -6.07
CA VAL A 244 -8.53 8.07 -5.01
C VAL A 244 -7.53 7.55 -3.98
N SER A 245 -7.44 6.22 -3.83
CA SER A 245 -6.46 5.59 -2.93
C SER A 245 -5.01 5.83 -3.36
N LEU A 246 -4.77 6.15 -4.63
CA LEU A 246 -3.43 6.50 -5.14
C LEU A 246 -2.94 7.84 -4.58
N LEU A 247 -3.82 8.68 -4.02
CA LEU A 247 -3.40 9.92 -3.38
C LEU A 247 -2.54 9.72 -2.11
N ALA A 248 -2.48 8.48 -1.62
CA ALA A 248 -1.71 8.11 -0.45
C ALA A 248 -0.22 8.46 -0.58
N ASN A 249 0.38 8.30 -1.76
CA ASN A 249 1.83 8.49 -1.93
C ASN A 249 2.20 9.11 -3.28
N MET A 250 3.46 9.56 -3.36
CA MET A 250 4.01 10.22 -4.55
C MET A 250 4.04 9.31 -5.79
N VAL A 251 4.15 7.99 -5.62
CA VAL A 251 4.09 7.06 -6.75
C VAL A 251 2.69 6.99 -7.33
N GLY A 252 1.67 7.03 -6.48
CA GLY A 252 0.30 7.09 -6.91
C GLY A 252 -0.01 8.40 -7.65
N TYR A 253 0.58 9.53 -7.22
CA TYR A 253 0.54 10.77 -8.00
C TYR A 253 1.10 10.57 -9.40
N HIS A 254 2.31 10.02 -9.51
CA HIS A 254 2.94 9.73 -10.80
C HIS A 254 2.08 8.80 -11.67
N LEU A 255 1.55 7.71 -11.10
CA LEU A 255 0.69 6.79 -11.82
C LEU A 255 -0.61 7.45 -12.31
N LEU A 256 -1.21 8.34 -11.51
CA LEU A 256 -2.40 9.12 -11.91
C LEU A 256 -2.08 10.08 -13.06
N THR A 257 -0.95 10.78 -12.99
CA THR A 257 -0.49 11.74 -14.02
C THR A 257 -0.33 11.08 -15.39
N TYR A 258 0.23 9.87 -15.43
CA TYR A 258 0.51 9.15 -16.68
C TYR A 258 -0.53 8.06 -17.00
N ALA A 259 -1.62 7.97 -16.24
CA ALA A 259 -2.72 7.07 -16.54
C ALA A 259 -3.45 7.47 -17.81
N ASP A 260 -4.24 6.53 -18.36
CA ASP A 260 -5.10 6.82 -19.49
C ASP A 260 -6.23 7.81 -19.13
N PHE A 261 -6.79 8.45 -20.16
CA PHE A 261 -7.86 9.41 -19.99
C PHE A 261 -9.09 8.81 -19.26
N GLN A 262 -9.40 7.54 -19.52
CA GLN A 262 -10.52 6.86 -18.87
C GLN A 262 -10.32 6.71 -17.36
N TYR A 263 -9.12 6.34 -16.94
CA TYR A 263 -8.79 6.20 -15.52
C TYR A 263 -8.70 7.56 -14.82
N GLN A 264 -8.14 8.57 -15.48
CA GLN A 264 -8.15 9.96 -14.97
C GLN A 264 -9.58 10.51 -14.80
N SER A 265 -10.48 10.19 -15.73
CA SER A 265 -11.90 10.55 -15.61
C SER A 265 -12.58 9.85 -14.43
N ARG A 266 -12.31 8.55 -14.23
CA ARG A 266 -12.79 7.79 -13.05
C ARG A 266 -12.23 8.34 -11.75
N PHE A 267 -10.95 8.71 -11.72
CA PHE A 267 -10.33 9.37 -10.58
C PHE A 267 -11.05 10.67 -10.24
N SER A 268 -11.23 11.55 -11.23
CA SER A 268 -11.95 12.82 -11.11
C SER A 268 -13.36 12.64 -10.54
N TYR A 269 -14.13 11.70 -11.09
CA TYR A 269 -15.48 11.38 -10.59
C TYR A 269 -15.47 10.88 -9.14
N ASN A 270 -14.57 9.95 -8.80
CA ASN A 270 -14.47 9.41 -7.45
C ASN A 270 -14.00 10.48 -6.44
N LEU A 271 -13.08 11.36 -6.85
CA LEU A 271 -12.60 12.48 -6.05
C LEU A 271 -13.76 13.43 -5.73
N TYR A 272 -14.53 13.82 -6.75
CA TYR A 272 -15.72 14.67 -6.57
C TYR A 272 -16.67 14.12 -5.52
N ASN A 273 -17.09 12.86 -5.72
CA ASN A 273 -18.06 12.23 -4.84
C ASN A 273 -17.53 12.05 -3.42
N THR A 274 -16.21 11.85 -3.27
CA THR A 274 -15.59 11.76 -1.94
C THR A 274 -15.59 13.11 -1.24
N LEU A 275 -15.29 14.20 -1.96
CA LEU A 275 -15.34 15.57 -1.43
C LEU A 275 -16.77 15.98 -1.05
N ILE A 276 -17.73 15.84 -1.96
CA ILE A 276 -19.14 16.16 -1.72
C ILE A 276 -19.67 15.37 -0.53
N ARG A 277 -19.36 14.07 -0.46
CA ARG A 277 -19.79 13.22 0.65
C ARG A 277 -19.18 13.68 1.97
N ALA A 278 -17.87 13.93 2.00
CA ALA A 278 -17.17 14.29 3.23
C ALA A 278 -17.57 15.67 3.78
N PHE A 279 -17.72 16.67 2.91
CA PHE A 279 -17.82 18.08 3.33
C PHE A 279 -19.23 18.67 3.21
N ILE A 280 -20.11 18.11 2.36
CA ILE A 280 -21.46 18.64 2.13
C ILE A 280 -22.54 17.69 2.64
N LEU A 281 -22.59 16.45 2.14
CA LEU A 281 -23.73 15.55 2.40
C LEU A 281 -23.65 14.82 3.75
N GLU A 282 -22.45 14.41 4.16
CA GLU A 282 -22.22 13.61 5.37
C GLU A 282 -21.29 14.31 6.36
N ASN A 283 -21.38 15.64 6.42
CA ASN A 283 -20.59 16.43 7.36
C ASN A 283 -20.82 15.94 8.81
N GLY A 284 -19.74 15.65 9.54
CA GLY A 284 -19.75 15.08 10.89
C GLY A 284 -19.72 13.54 10.99
N LYS A 285 -19.79 12.78 9.87
CA LYS A 285 -19.58 11.32 9.91
C LYS A 285 -18.11 10.93 10.01
N PHE A 286 -17.24 11.71 9.39
CA PHE A 286 -15.79 11.51 9.36
C PHE A 286 -15.11 12.39 10.41
N SER A 287 -13.90 12.02 10.81
CA SER A 287 -13.12 12.87 11.73
C SER A 287 -12.41 14.00 10.99
N ASP A 288 -12.26 15.15 11.64
CA ASP A 288 -11.54 16.31 11.09
C ASP A 288 -10.12 15.95 10.64
N GLU A 289 -9.44 15.06 11.38
CA GLU A 289 -8.10 14.56 11.03
C GLU A 289 -8.11 13.77 9.70
N GLU A 290 -9.12 12.94 9.47
CA GLU A 290 -9.25 12.18 8.22
C GLU A 290 -9.57 13.11 7.04
N MET A 291 -10.41 14.12 7.27
CA MET A 291 -10.78 15.13 6.28
C MET A 291 -9.57 16.01 5.93
N ASP A 292 -8.83 16.50 6.91
CA ASP A 292 -7.60 17.28 6.73
C ASP A 292 -6.51 16.48 6.02
N LYS A 293 -6.36 15.20 6.36
CA LYS A 293 -5.41 14.32 5.69
C LYS A 293 -5.78 14.16 4.22
N PHE A 294 -7.07 13.95 3.92
CA PHE A 294 -7.56 13.84 2.55
C PHE A 294 -7.34 15.11 1.73
N LEU A 295 -7.66 16.28 2.29
CA LEU A 295 -7.37 17.57 1.64
C LEU A 295 -5.87 17.76 1.42
N THR A 296 -5.05 17.45 2.42
CA THR A 296 -3.58 17.53 2.31
C THR A 296 -3.06 16.67 1.17
N MET A 297 -3.52 15.41 1.04
CA MET A 297 -3.12 14.55 -0.07
C MET A 297 -3.58 15.08 -1.44
N THR A 298 -4.73 15.74 -1.50
CA THR A 298 -5.25 16.36 -2.73
C THR A 298 -4.46 17.61 -3.13
N ILE A 299 -4.06 18.43 -2.14
CA ILE A 299 -3.18 19.59 -2.32
C ILE A 299 -1.80 19.13 -2.83
N GLU A 300 -1.25 18.10 -2.20
CA GLU A 300 0.04 17.52 -2.60
C GLU A 300 0.03 16.98 -4.03
N PHE A 301 -1.07 16.35 -4.45
CA PHE A 301 -1.23 15.93 -5.83
C PHE A 301 -1.33 17.12 -6.80
N SER A 302 -2.09 18.17 -6.46
CA SER A 302 -2.18 19.39 -7.28
C SER A 302 -0.82 20.09 -7.40
N ARG A 303 -0.05 20.12 -6.30
CA ARG A 303 1.33 20.59 -6.28
C ARG A 303 2.26 19.72 -7.12
N TYR A 304 2.07 18.41 -7.12
CA TYR A 304 2.85 17.50 -7.98
C TYR A 304 2.59 17.76 -9.46
N MET A 305 1.32 17.92 -9.83
CA MET A 305 0.90 18.25 -11.20
C MET A 305 1.29 19.66 -11.64
N GLN A 306 1.50 20.57 -10.67
CA GLN A 306 1.61 22.02 -10.92
C GLN A 306 0.39 22.59 -11.66
N GLU A 307 -0.75 21.90 -11.55
CA GLU A 307 -2.00 22.21 -12.22
C GLU A 307 -3.17 21.88 -11.29
N GLY A 308 -4.26 22.64 -11.45
CA GLY A 308 -5.50 22.39 -10.74
C GLY A 308 -6.25 21.19 -11.27
N ILE A 309 -6.89 20.46 -10.37
CA ILE A 309 -7.80 19.39 -10.74
C ILE A 309 -9.16 20.03 -11.06
N LEU A 310 -9.65 19.91 -12.29
CA LEU A 310 -10.89 20.57 -12.76
C LEU A 310 -12.07 20.39 -11.80
N ILE A 311 -12.22 19.19 -11.25
CA ILE A 311 -13.31 18.82 -10.35
C ILE A 311 -13.32 19.61 -9.04
N ILE A 312 -12.16 20.09 -8.61
CA ILE A 312 -12.04 20.89 -7.40
C ILE A 312 -12.78 22.21 -7.58
N LYS A 313 -12.73 22.83 -8.76
CA LYS A 313 -13.52 24.03 -9.08
C LYS A 313 -15.02 23.77 -8.83
N LEU A 314 -15.56 22.72 -9.43
CA LEU A 314 -16.98 22.36 -9.28
C LEU A 314 -17.36 22.14 -7.81
N PHE A 315 -16.48 21.48 -7.06
CA PHE A 315 -16.68 21.30 -5.63
C PHE A 315 -16.68 22.63 -4.86
N PHE A 316 -15.80 23.57 -5.20
CA PHE A 316 -15.75 24.88 -4.54
C PHE A 316 -17.00 25.71 -4.80
N ASP A 317 -17.50 25.71 -6.03
CA ASP A 317 -18.73 26.41 -6.40
C ASP A 317 -19.92 25.95 -5.52
N GLU A 318 -19.98 24.65 -5.19
CA GLU A 318 -21.01 24.10 -4.31
C GLU A 318 -20.70 24.29 -2.82
N TYR A 319 -19.46 24.05 -2.39
CA TYR A 319 -19.07 24.06 -0.98
C TYR A 319 -19.07 25.47 -0.36
N LEU A 320 -18.61 26.49 -1.11
CA LEU A 320 -18.53 27.86 -0.61
C LEU A 320 -19.90 28.45 -0.30
N TYR A 321 -20.97 27.96 -0.94
CA TYR A 321 -22.35 28.34 -0.61
C TYR A 321 -22.74 27.93 0.82
N PHE A 322 -22.24 26.78 1.31
CA PHE A 322 -22.54 26.28 2.65
C PHE A 322 -21.67 26.89 3.75
N ASN A 323 -20.69 27.71 3.38
CA ASN A 323 -19.78 28.52 4.20
C ASN A 323 -19.68 28.12 5.69
N THR A 324 -19.08 26.97 5.98
CA THR A 324 -18.89 26.50 7.37
C THR A 324 -17.64 27.07 8.04
N GLY A 325 -16.68 27.62 7.28
CA GLY A 325 -15.41 28.15 7.80
C GLY A 325 -14.44 27.08 8.33
N GLU A 326 -14.90 25.84 8.49
CA GLU A 326 -14.12 24.67 8.88
C GLU A 326 -13.14 24.30 7.75
N HIS A 327 -11.91 23.91 8.10
CA HIS A 327 -10.83 23.57 7.14
C HIS A 327 -10.43 24.67 6.14
N LEU A 328 -10.84 25.94 6.36
CA LEU A 328 -10.58 27.07 5.46
C LEU A 328 -9.12 27.17 4.99
N LEU A 329 -8.14 26.99 5.88
CA LEU A 329 -6.73 27.08 5.52
C LEU A 329 -6.32 26.03 4.47
N LYS A 330 -6.84 24.81 4.57
CA LYS A 330 -6.57 23.74 3.59
C LYS A 330 -7.26 24.02 2.28
N PHE A 331 -8.48 24.55 2.32
CA PHE A 331 -9.16 24.98 1.12
C PHE A 331 -8.45 26.15 0.42
N LEU A 332 -7.93 27.11 1.18
CA LEU A 332 -7.09 28.16 0.63
C LEU A 332 -5.83 27.58 -0.03
N ASP A 333 -5.16 26.61 0.58
CA ASP A 333 -4.02 25.92 -0.03
C ASP A 333 -4.37 25.19 -1.33
N LEU A 334 -5.57 24.61 -1.41
CA LEU A 334 -6.06 23.97 -2.62
C LEU A 334 -6.43 25.00 -3.71
N LEU A 335 -7.00 26.14 -3.30
CA LEU A 335 -7.32 27.26 -4.18
C LEU A 335 -6.09 27.81 -4.91
N GLN A 336 -4.91 27.80 -4.27
CA GLN A 336 -3.65 28.27 -4.87
C GLN A 336 -3.31 27.57 -6.20
N TRP A 337 -3.82 26.36 -6.41
CA TRP A 337 -3.54 25.55 -7.60
C TRP A 337 -4.69 25.57 -8.61
N MET A 338 -5.71 26.43 -8.49
CA MET A 338 -6.75 26.54 -9.50
C MET A 338 -6.26 27.28 -10.74
N THR A 339 -5.88 26.54 -11.78
CA THR A 339 -5.17 27.09 -12.93
C THR A 339 -6.01 27.21 -14.20
N SER A 340 -7.16 26.54 -14.25
CA SER A 340 -8.03 26.44 -15.43
C SER A 340 -9.31 27.28 -15.33
N ILE A 341 -9.29 28.39 -14.57
CA ILE A 341 -10.48 29.20 -14.27
C ILE A 341 -10.46 30.51 -15.05
N SER A 342 -11.60 30.87 -15.64
CA SER A 342 -11.75 32.18 -16.27
C SER A 342 -11.85 33.29 -15.21
N VAL A 343 -11.38 34.49 -15.53
CA VAL A 343 -11.39 35.62 -14.59
C VAL A 343 -12.81 35.92 -14.08
N THR A 344 -13.81 35.81 -14.94
CA THR A 344 -15.23 36.03 -14.60
C THR A 344 -15.73 35.01 -13.60
N GLU A 345 -15.48 33.71 -13.83
CA GLU A 345 -15.91 32.66 -12.90
C GLU A 345 -15.19 32.74 -11.56
N LEU A 346 -13.89 33.09 -11.55
CA LEU A 346 -13.15 33.27 -10.31
C LEU A 346 -13.75 34.40 -9.47
N GLN A 347 -14.11 35.52 -10.12
CA GLN A 347 -14.73 36.65 -9.46
C GLN A 347 -16.12 36.32 -8.93
N GLU A 348 -16.98 35.77 -9.78
CA GLU A 348 -18.41 35.58 -9.47
C GLU A 348 -18.68 34.40 -8.54
N ASN A 349 -17.91 33.30 -8.64
CA ASN A 349 -18.23 32.08 -7.90
C ASN A 349 -17.35 31.86 -6.66
N ILE A 350 -16.13 32.39 -6.64
CA ILE A 350 -15.17 32.05 -5.58
C ILE A 350 -14.81 33.29 -4.76
N LEU A 351 -14.40 34.38 -5.41
CA LEU A 351 -13.89 35.56 -4.71
C LEU A 351 -14.96 36.26 -3.88
N ILE A 352 -16.23 36.28 -4.31
CA ILE A 352 -17.33 36.85 -3.51
C ILE A 352 -17.42 36.15 -2.14
N HIS A 353 -17.31 34.82 -2.11
CA HIS A 353 -17.35 34.08 -0.84
C HIS A 353 -16.08 34.29 -0.02
N VAL A 354 -14.90 34.30 -0.65
CA VAL A 354 -13.64 34.58 0.04
C VAL A 354 -13.61 36.00 0.62
N GLU A 355 -14.22 36.97 -0.07
CA GLU A 355 -14.34 38.35 0.39
C GLU A 355 -15.26 38.46 1.61
N ASN A 356 -16.40 37.77 1.60
CA ASN A 356 -17.29 37.70 2.76
C ASN A 356 -16.57 37.09 3.99
N ILE A 357 -15.85 35.98 3.80
CA ILE A 357 -15.03 35.36 4.85
C ILE A 357 -13.93 36.33 5.31
N PHE A 358 -13.32 37.09 4.39
CA PHE A 358 -12.32 38.10 4.73
C PHE A 358 -12.94 39.16 5.64
N TYR A 359 -14.12 39.69 5.36
CA TYR A 359 -14.74 40.71 6.21
C TYR A 359 -15.05 40.20 7.62
N GLU A 360 -15.54 38.97 7.75
CA GLU A 360 -15.95 38.36 9.03
C GLU A 360 -14.78 37.82 9.87
N SER A 361 -13.60 37.61 9.27
CA SER A 361 -12.48 36.92 9.91
C SER A 361 -11.53 37.82 10.71
N ASN A 362 -10.71 37.16 11.55
CA ASN A 362 -9.67 37.81 12.34
C ASN A 362 -8.44 38.20 11.49
N LEU A 363 -7.56 39.04 12.04
CA LEU A 363 -6.37 39.55 11.33
C LEU A 363 -5.47 38.43 10.79
N THR A 364 -5.30 37.34 11.55
CA THR A 364 -4.45 36.21 11.14
C THR A 364 -4.99 35.53 9.89
N ILE A 365 -6.30 35.23 9.87
CA ILE A 365 -6.96 34.61 8.71
C ILE A 365 -6.94 35.56 7.52
N LYS A 366 -7.17 36.86 7.73
CA LYS A 366 -7.03 37.89 6.68
C LYS A 366 -5.66 37.84 6.01
N CYS A 367 -4.58 37.73 6.79
CA CYS A 367 -3.23 37.60 6.26
C CYS A 367 -3.04 36.30 5.45
N GLU A 368 -3.58 35.18 5.91
CA GLU A 368 -3.49 33.90 5.18
C GLU A 368 -4.30 33.90 3.88
N ILE A 369 -5.48 34.53 3.86
CA ILE A 369 -6.26 34.74 2.63
C ILE A 369 -5.43 35.53 1.61
N ILE A 370 -4.86 36.66 2.02
CA ILE A 370 -4.04 37.51 1.13
C ILE A 370 -2.84 36.73 0.59
N LYS A 371 -2.11 36.00 1.44
CA LYS A 371 -0.99 35.16 1.00
C LYS A 371 -1.42 34.08 0.01
N SER A 372 -2.58 33.45 0.25
CA SER A 372 -3.10 32.41 -0.63
C SER A 372 -3.48 32.97 -2.00
N LEU A 373 -4.19 34.10 -2.04
CA LEU A 373 -4.55 34.80 -3.28
C LEU A 373 -3.30 35.27 -4.04
N GLN A 374 -2.28 35.76 -3.35
CA GLN A 374 -1.01 36.13 -3.97
C GLN A 374 -0.35 34.92 -4.66
N LYS A 375 -0.35 33.75 -4.01
CA LYS A 375 0.17 32.52 -4.60
C LYS A 375 -0.67 32.03 -5.77
N LEU A 376 -2.00 32.10 -5.69
CA LEU A 376 -2.91 31.81 -6.81
C LEU A 376 -2.57 32.64 -8.04
N ILE A 377 -2.45 33.97 -7.88
CA ILE A 377 -2.10 34.88 -8.97
C ILE A 377 -0.71 34.53 -9.54
N THR A 378 0.26 34.24 -8.66
CA THR A 378 1.61 33.85 -9.08
C THR A 378 1.59 32.57 -9.93
N ASN A 379 0.80 31.58 -9.53
CA ASN A 379 0.66 30.32 -10.26
C ASN A 379 -0.06 30.50 -11.61
N LEU A 380 -1.12 31.32 -11.66
CA LEU A 380 -1.82 31.67 -12.91
C LEU A 380 -0.89 32.38 -13.90
N VAL A 381 -0.14 33.38 -13.44
CA VAL A 381 0.82 34.12 -14.28
C VAL A 381 1.93 33.21 -14.77
N ARG A 382 2.44 32.32 -13.90
CA ARG A 382 3.47 31.35 -14.25
C ARG A 382 3.00 30.48 -15.42
N ILE A 383 1.79 29.94 -15.37
CA ILE A 383 1.24 29.08 -16.42
C ILE A 383 0.99 29.86 -17.71
N ALA A 384 0.43 31.07 -17.63
CA ALA A 384 0.24 31.92 -18.79
C ALA A 384 1.57 32.21 -19.51
N TYR A 385 2.63 32.46 -18.75
CA TYR A 385 3.98 32.68 -19.28
C TYR A 385 4.56 31.43 -19.96
N TYR A 386 4.42 30.25 -19.35
CA TYR A 386 4.85 28.99 -19.97
C TYR A 386 4.09 28.71 -21.27
N PHE A 387 2.78 28.94 -21.29
CA PHE A 387 1.95 28.74 -22.48
C PHE A 387 2.36 29.69 -23.61
N PHE A 388 2.57 30.97 -23.31
CA PHE A 388 3.03 31.98 -24.27
C PHE A 388 4.39 31.61 -24.89
N ASN A 389 5.35 31.17 -24.09
CA ASN A 389 6.65 30.74 -24.59
C ASN A 389 6.56 29.46 -25.45
N MET A 390 5.69 28.52 -25.09
CA MET A 390 5.49 27.30 -25.87
C MET A 390 4.85 27.62 -27.24
N CYS A 391 3.87 28.52 -27.29
CA CYS A 391 3.26 29.00 -28.53
C CYS A 391 4.28 29.73 -29.42
N ASN A 392 5.14 30.58 -28.85
CA ASN A 392 6.19 31.25 -29.61
C ASN A 392 7.22 30.24 -30.16
N HIS A 393 7.56 29.21 -29.39
CA HIS A 393 8.49 28.18 -29.86
C HIS A 393 7.88 27.32 -30.98
N MET A 394 6.59 26.93 -30.87
CA MET A 394 5.89 26.26 -31.98
C MET A 394 5.74 27.16 -33.21
N TYR A 395 5.49 28.46 -33.04
CA TYR A 395 5.42 29.42 -34.14
C TYR A 395 6.76 29.57 -34.86
N LEU A 396 7.88 29.51 -34.14
CA LEU A 396 9.22 29.50 -34.73
C LEU A 396 9.48 28.17 -35.48
N ILE A 397 9.12 27.03 -34.90
CA ILE A 397 9.28 25.70 -35.53
C ILE A 397 8.40 25.54 -36.79
N MET A 398 7.23 26.17 -36.84
CA MET A 398 6.34 26.12 -38.01
C MET A 398 6.74 27.08 -39.14
N ASN A 399 7.66 28.03 -38.88
CA ASN A 399 8.15 29.00 -39.85
C ASN A 399 9.58 28.73 -40.33
N ASP A 400 10.24 27.69 -39.81
CA ASP A 400 11.44 27.04 -40.36
C ASP A 400 11.01 25.81 -41.19
#